data_AF-A0A0H5QY32-F1
#
_entry.id   AF-A0A0H5QY32-F1
#
_cell.length_a   1.000
_cell.length_b   1.000
_cell.length_c   1.000
_cell.angle_alpha   90.00
_cell.angle_beta   90.00
_cell.angle_gamma   90.00
#
_symmetry.space_group_name_H-M   'P 1'
#
loop_
_entity.id
_entity.type
_entity.pdbx_description
1 polymer ?
#
loop_
_entity_poly.entity_id
_entity_poly.type
_entity_poly.pdbx_seq_one_letter_code
_entity_poly.pdbx_strand_id
1 'polypeptide(L)'
;MDQTLLQLRLSLGSSRPLTGSRPMSLNTTSAYKKHYRGLRYFCCMIGDYEGLLLLQEDAPDHFCPSLCASTLSNFIRFKRGEVGSVLVDAHGETVLDRKGDVIACQGGWKDPDNVGQLISAVSVLHAAREQQGQYSESCQTCWDVYHQDASCTNGCFHHLGKPRFWRTGDSSTSDVVQNTKRSSNRDSICYQSKGNFALMMNELIAIRQRLVSSGSLYDYQVWVMILIGVHLFLRAEEMEALLMEDFLLDLTAFDELGRVDLLVVKVHGKSEKAQAQGPVVLTLWRLDSHPMLCPVRALFLYVARSGITKGYLFGPKSVIDRLDMEPVSLDELTTHISYDEFNSVFFQLCNSVTGDENRNRYGTHTIRKTAYLYAIWGGGDLDHIRQGARHKTMKNAQLYYRDSAALLARAKRTGSHVLSLAPTWHPI
;
A
#
# COMPACT_ATOMS: atom_id res chain seq x y z
N MET A 1 28.29 21.07 -5.68
CA MET A 1 28.67 19.78 -5.10
C MET A 1 30.17 19.70 -4.93
N ASP A 2 30.96 19.84 -5.99
CA ASP A 2 32.44 19.85 -5.90
C ASP A 2 33.00 20.92 -4.96
N GLN A 3 32.45 22.14 -4.99
CA GLN A 3 32.81 23.20 -4.03
C GLN A 3 32.45 22.84 -2.58
N THR A 4 31.32 22.15 -2.37
CA THR A 4 30.89 21.69 -1.03
C THR A 4 31.80 20.60 -0.51
N LEU A 5 32.17 19.64 -1.36
CA LEU A 5 33.14 18.59 -1.03
C LEU A 5 34.52 19.19 -0.68
N LEU A 6 34.98 20.17 -1.47
CA LEU A 6 36.23 20.89 -1.23
C LEU A 6 36.19 21.64 0.12
N GLN A 7 35.11 22.37 0.39
CA GLN A 7 34.90 23.10 1.65
C GLN A 7 34.86 22.14 2.85
N LEU A 8 34.22 21.00 2.70
CA LEU A 8 34.11 19.98 3.75
C LEU A 8 35.33 19.06 3.84
N ARG A 9 36.28 19.19 2.91
CA ARG A 9 37.46 18.31 2.76
C ARG A 9 37.09 16.82 2.65
N LEU A 10 36.05 16.54 1.87
CA LEU A 10 35.55 15.19 1.62
C LEU A 10 35.79 14.80 0.16
N SER A 11 35.95 13.50 -0.09
CA SER A 11 35.89 12.90 -1.42
C SER A 11 34.68 11.97 -1.51
N LEU A 12 34.15 11.80 -2.72
CA LEU A 12 33.11 10.80 -2.96
C LEU A 12 33.63 9.41 -2.64
N GLY A 13 32.71 8.55 -2.19
CA GLY A 13 32.99 7.19 -1.79
C GLY A 13 32.67 6.18 -2.89
N SER A 14 32.70 4.91 -2.50
CA SER A 14 32.22 3.81 -3.32
C SER A 14 30.69 3.81 -3.41
N SER A 15 30.17 3.50 -4.60
CA SER A 15 28.72 3.43 -4.80
C SER A 15 28.11 2.29 -4.00
N ARG A 16 27.14 2.62 -3.14
CA ARG A 16 26.41 1.65 -2.33
C ARG A 16 24.94 2.08 -2.15
N PRO A 17 23.99 1.12 -2.01
CA PRO A 17 22.57 1.44 -1.90
C PRO A 17 22.27 2.42 -0.77
N LEU A 18 21.37 3.38 -1.02
CA LEU A 18 20.91 4.37 -0.04
C LEU A 18 20.30 3.75 1.23
N THR A 19 19.84 2.51 1.14
CA THR A 19 19.20 1.80 2.26
C THR A 19 20.15 0.85 2.98
N GLY A 20 21.42 0.81 2.57
CA GLY A 20 22.43 -0.10 3.09
C GLY A 20 22.09 -1.56 2.81
N SER A 21 22.60 -2.45 3.68
CA SER A 21 22.40 -3.91 3.61
C SER A 21 21.13 -4.40 4.32
N ARG A 22 20.26 -3.49 4.79
CA ARG A 22 19.08 -3.86 5.57
C ARG A 22 18.05 -4.59 4.67
N PRO A 23 17.60 -5.80 5.04
CA PRO A 23 16.59 -6.51 4.26
C PRO A 23 15.24 -5.78 4.35
N MET A 24 14.66 -5.47 3.20
CA MET A 24 13.39 -4.74 3.08
C MET A 24 12.54 -5.30 1.96
N SER A 25 11.21 -5.20 2.10
CA SER A 25 10.29 -5.60 1.03
C SER A 25 10.40 -4.67 -0.18
N LEU A 26 10.15 -5.19 -1.39
CA LEU A 26 10.17 -4.41 -2.63
C LEU A 26 9.28 -3.16 -2.56
N ASN A 27 8.10 -3.26 -1.93
CA ASN A 27 7.20 -2.13 -1.74
C ASN A 27 7.80 -1.06 -0.82
N THR A 28 8.44 -1.45 0.28
CA THR A 28 9.13 -0.53 1.19
C THR A 28 10.28 0.18 0.46
N THR A 29 11.08 -0.57 -0.28
CA THR A 29 12.20 -0.02 -1.07
C THR A 29 11.71 0.97 -2.12
N SER A 30 10.64 0.64 -2.85
CA SER A 30 10.02 1.55 -3.83
C SER A 30 9.48 2.82 -3.17
N ALA A 31 8.80 2.68 -2.03
CA ALA A 31 8.28 3.81 -1.27
C ALA A 31 9.40 4.72 -0.74
N TYR A 32 10.50 4.17 -0.21
CA TYR A 32 11.63 4.95 0.27
C TYR A 32 12.36 5.66 -0.87
N LYS A 33 12.55 4.99 -2.01
CA LYS A 33 13.12 5.62 -3.22
C LYS A 33 12.31 6.84 -3.66
N LYS A 34 10.97 6.79 -3.58
CA LYS A 34 10.11 7.96 -3.86
C LYS A 34 10.41 9.12 -2.91
N HIS A 35 10.56 8.85 -1.61
CA HIS A 35 10.91 9.87 -0.61
C HIS A 35 12.29 10.47 -0.83
N TYR A 36 13.31 9.65 -1.11
CA TYR A 36 14.66 10.13 -1.40
C TYR A 36 14.71 11.01 -2.65
N ARG A 37 13.99 10.65 -3.72
CA ARG A 37 13.88 11.49 -4.93
C ARG A 37 13.25 12.84 -4.61
N GLY A 38 12.18 12.85 -3.82
CA GLY A 38 11.51 14.08 -3.39
C GLY A 38 12.42 14.97 -2.53
N LEU A 39 13.11 14.38 -1.55
CA LEU A 39 14.09 15.07 -0.73
C LEU A 39 15.24 15.64 -1.55
N ARG A 40 15.79 14.87 -2.49
CA ARG A 40 16.87 15.32 -3.38
C ARG A 40 16.44 16.53 -4.20
N TYR A 41 15.23 16.47 -4.78
CA TYR A 41 14.66 17.60 -5.51
C TYR A 41 14.55 18.85 -4.63
N PHE A 42 14.06 18.69 -3.41
CA PHE A 42 13.91 19.82 -2.47
C PHE A 42 15.27 20.37 -2.02
N CYS A 43 16.25 19.53 -1.69
CA CYS A 43 17.59 19.97 -1.33
C CYS A 43 18.26 20.76 -2.49
N CYS A 44 18.08 20.32 -3.73
CA CYS A 44 18.53 21.07 -4.91
C CYS A 44 17.86 22.44 -5.04
N MET A 45 16.57 22.53 -4.70
CA MET A 45 15.79 23.77 -4.78
C MET A 45 16.28 24.82 -3.78
N ILE A 46 16.45 24.43 -2.50
CA ILE A 46 16.89 25.34 -1.43
C ILE A 46 18.42 25.52 -1.38
N GLY A 47 19.19 24.74 -2.14
CA GLY A 47 20.65 24.78 -2.12
C GLY A 47 21.30 24.08 -0.92
N ASP A 48 20.62 23.12 -0.29
CA ASP A 48 21.21 22.29 0.77
C ASP A 48 22.11 21.20 0.16
N TYR A 49 23.32 21.62 -0.24
CA TYR A 49 24.28 20.74 -0.89
C TYR A 49 24.90 19.72 0.07
N GLU A 50 24.94 20.00 1.38
CA GLU A 50 25.40 19.02 2.36
C GLU A 50 24.41 17.87 2.50
N GLY A 51 23.11 18.19 2.60
CA GLY A 51 22.04 17.19 2.62
C GLY A 51 22.00 16.32 1.36
N LEU A 52 22.40 16.88 0.21
CA LEU A 52 22.52 16.12 -1.04
C LEU A 52 23.59 15.03 -0.97
N LEU A 53 24.70 15.23 -0.24
CA LEU A 53 25.77 14.23 -0.12
C LEU A 53 25.23 12.93 0.49
N LEU A 54 24.42 13.02 1.54
CA LEU A 54 23.81 11.85 2.18
C LEU A 54 22.88 11.09 1.23
N LEU A 55 22.23 11.80 0.31
CA LEU A 55 21.26 11.26 -0.66
C LEU A 55 21.92 10.67 -1.92
N GLN A 56 23.24 10.63 -1.99
CA GLN A 56 24.00 10.02 -3.07
C GLN A 56 24.37 8.56 -2.78
N GLU A 57 24.42 7.73 -3.82
CA GLU A 57 24.88 6.34 -3.69
C GLU A 57 26.40 6.28 -3.46
N ASP A 58 27.14 7.22 -4.04
CA ASP A 58 28.58 7.48 -3.93
C ASP A 58 28.92 8.50 -2.82
N ALA A 59 28.08 8.59 -1.78
CA ALA A 59 28.34 9.43 -0.62
C ALA A 59 29.71 9.12 0.02
N PRO A 60 30.40 10.11 0.62
CA PRO A 60 31.71 9.91 1.24
C PRO A 60 31.75 8.73 2.23
N ASP A 61 32.78 7.88 2.13
CA ASP A 61 32.87 6.62 2.88
C ASP A 61 33.30 6.81 4.33
N HIS A 62 34.30 7.66 4.59
CA HIS A 62 34.86 7.86 5.94
C HIS A 62 33.95 8.71 6.84
N PHE A 63 33.28 9.69 6.26
CA PHE A 63 32.39 10.58 6.99
C PHE A 63 31.43 11.26 6.01
N CYS A 64 30.12 11.07 6.21
CA CYS A 64 29.09 11.75 5.45
C CYS A 64 28.25 12.63 6.41
N PRO A 65 28.19 13.96 6.22
CA PRO A 65 27.36 14.83 7.05
C PRO A 65 25.89 14.39 7.07
N SER A 66 25.26 14.52 8.23
CA SER A 66 23.82 14.26 8.35
C SER A 66 22.98 15.34 7.68
N LEU A 67 21.83 14.92 7.14
CA LEU A 67 20.81 15.84 6.61
C LEU A 67 20.40 16.88 7.66
N CYS A 68 20.24 18.14 7.25
CA CYS A 68 19.79 19.22 8.13
C CYS A 68 18.36 18.98 8.64
N ALA A 69 18.13 19.17 9.94
CA ALA A 69 16.82 18.99 10.56
C ALA A 69 15.79 20.03 10.03
N SER A 70 16.22 21.28 9.83
CA SER A 70 15.35 22.32 9.26
C SER A 70 14.97 22.01 7.82
N THR A 71 15.90 21.51 6.99
CA THR A 71 15.61 21.04 5.62
C THR A 71 14.55 19.94 5.63
N LEU A 72 14.68 18.94 6.51
CA LEU A 72 13.71 17.85 6.59
C LEU A 72 12.33 18.35 7.06
N SER A 73 12.30 19.24 8.05
CA SER A 73 11.08 19.90 8.52
C SER A 73 10.40 20.71 7.41
N ASN A 74 11.17 21.51 6.67
CA ASN A 74 10.68 22.34 5.57
C ASN A 74 10.19 21.47 4.40
N PHE A 75 10.82 20.33 4.14
CA PHE A 75 10.34 19.37 3.14
C PHE A 75 8.97 18.78 3.53
N ILE A 76 8.77 18.43 4.81
CA ILE A 76 7.46 17.97 5.30
C ILE A 76 6.41 19.05 5.04
N ARG A 77 6.69 20.31 5.39
CA ARG A 77 5.80 21.45 5.17
C ARG A 77 5.53 21.69 3.69
N PHE A 78 6.56 21.61 2.85
CA PHE A 78 6.45 21.72 1.39
C PHE A 78 5.49 20.68 0.78
N LYS A 79 5.47 19.46 1.32
CA LYS A 79 4.58 18.36 0.86
C LYS A 79 3.20 18.34 1.53
N ARG A 80 3.08 18.88 2.74
CA ARG A 80 1.84 18.90 3.53
C ARG A 80 1.02 20.18 3.35
N GLY A 81 1.68 21.28 3.00
CA GLY A 81 1.06 22.58 2.77
C GLY A 81 0.08 22.56 1.60
N GLU A 82 -0.78 23.57 1.56
CA GLU A 82 -1.73 23.76 0.47
C GLU A 82 -0.97 24.05 -0.83
N VAL A 83 -1.38 23.41 -1.92
CA VAL A 83 -0.72 23.56 -3.22
C VAL A 83 -0.74 25.02 -3.64
N GLY A 84 0.44 25.59 -3.94
CA GLY A 84 0.58 26.97 -4.38
C GLY A 84 0.69 28.01 -3.25
N SER A 85 0.43 27.64 -1.99
CA SER A 85 0.66 28.53 -0.84
C SER A 85 2.15 28.75 -0.58
N VAL A 86 2.52 29.87 0.04
CA VAL A 86 3.93 30.17 0.38
C VAL A 86 4.45 29.16 1.40
N LEU A 87 5.64 28.59 1.15
CA LEU A 87 6.33 27.74 2.11
C LEU A 87 6.94 28.59 3.21
N VAL A 88 6.51 28.34 4.44
CA VAL A 88 7.09 28.92 5.67
C VAL A 88 7.74 27.84 6.52
N ASP A 89 8.80 28.21 7.22
CA ASP A 89 9.57 27.32 8.08
C ASP A 89 8.89 27.09 9.45
N ALA A 90 9.62 26.52 10.41
CA ALA A 90 9.10 26.26 11.75
C ALA A 90 8.85 27.52 12.59
N HIS A 91 9.49 28.64 12.24
CA HIS A 91 9.41 29.92 12.92
C HIS A 91 8.42 30.88 12.24
N GLY A 92 7.89 30.51 11.07
CA GLY A 92 6.97 31.32 10.29
C GLY A 92 7.67 32.22 9.26
N GLU A 93 8.97 32.01 9.04
CA GLU A 93 9.75 32.75 8.05
C GLU A 93 9.62 32.11 6.67
N THR A 94 9.60 32.93 5.63
CA THR A 94 9.48 32.46 4.25
C THR A 94 10.73 31.70 3.84
N VAL A 95 10.55 30.49 3.31
CA VAL A 95 11.65 29.70 2.75
C VAL A 95 11.89 30.13 1.30
N LEU A 96 13.12 30.51 1.01
CA LEU A 96 13.55 30.93 -0.32
C LEU A 96 14.30 29.81 -1.03
N ASP A 97 14.25 29.82 -2.35
CA ASP A 97 15.08 28.96 -3.18
C ASP A 97 16.51 29.51 -3.27
N ARG A 98 17.39 28.76 -3.93
CA ARG A 98 18.80 29.14 -4.11
C ARG A 98 19.03 30.47 -4.87
N LYS A 99 18.01 31.02 -5.54
CA LYS A 99 18.05 32.30 -6.24
C LYS A 99 17.47 33.44 -5.40
N GLY A 100 16.89 33.14 -4.24
CA GLY A 100 16.19 34.10 -3.40
C GLY A 100 14.69 34.22 -3.71
N ASP A 101 14.15 33.37 -4.58
CA ASP A 101 12.73 33.38 -4.94
C ASP A 101 11.89 32.62 -3.89
N VAL A 102 10.67 33.07 -3.67
CA VAL A 102 9.74 32.40 -2.73
C VAL A 102 9.34 31.03 -3.25
N ILE A 103 9.43 30.01 -2.39
CA ILE A 103 8.99 28.65 -2.72
C ILE A 103 7.50 28.50 -2.42
N ALA A 104 6.75 27.97 -3.39
CA ALA A 104 5.38 27.52 -3.17
C ALA A 104 5.34 26.06 -2.69
N CYS A 105 4.45 25.76 -1.75
CA CYS A 105 4.16 24.41 -1.31
C CYS A 105 3.66 23.57 -2.49
N GLN A 106 4.29 22.41 -2.68
CA GLN A 106 3.85 21.44 -3.68
C GLN A 106 2.61 20.66 -3.22
N GLY A 107 2.46 20.49 -1.91
CA GLY A 107 1.38 19.71 -1.33
C GLY A 107 1.39 18.24 -1.79
N GLY A 108 0.20 17.65 -1.82
CA GLY A 108 -0.06 16.30 -2.32
C GLY A 108 0.10 15.18 -1.28
N TRP A 109 0.61 15.47 -0.08
CA TRP A 109 0.55 14.53 1.05
C TRP A 109 -0.66 14.83 1.92
N LYS A 110 -1.82 14.30 1.54
CA LYS A 110 -3.04 14.44 2.35
C LYS A 110 -3.06 13.49 3.55
N ASP A 111 -2.53 12.28 3.38
CA ASP A 111 -2.40 11.29 4.43
C ASP A 111 -1.16 11.57 5.32
N PRO A 112 -1.34 11.78 6.65
CA PRO A 112 -0.23 12.01 7.58
C PRO A 112 0.76 10.83 7.67
N ASP A 113 0.36 9.61 7.31
CA ASP A 113 1.25 8.45 7.33
C ASP A 113 2.43 8.60 6.35
N ASN A 114 2.30 9.43 5.31
CA ASN A 114 3.42 9.77 4.43
C ASN A 114 4.58 10.42 5.20
N VAL A 115 4.30 11.24 6.22
CA VAL A 115 5.33 11.85 7.07
C VAL A 115 6.02 10.79 7.93
N GLY A 116 5.26 9.83 8.46
CA GLY A 116 5.83 8.69 9.18
C GLY A 116 6.72 7.81 8.31
N GLN A 117 6.30 7.56 7.06
CA GLN A 117 7.07 6.79 6.10
C GLN A 117 8.34 7.52 5.67
N LEU A 118 8.29 8.84 5.46
CA LEU A 118 9.46 9.68 5.19
C LEU A 118 10.47 9.61 6.34
N ILE A 119 10.02 9.82 7.58
CA ILE A 119 10.88 9.75 8.78
C ILE A 119 11.58 8.40 8.86
N SER A 120 10.84 7.31 8.63
CA SER A 120 11.42 5.95 8.62
C SER A 120 12.45 5.76 7.50
N ALA A 121 12.18 6.31 6.32
CA ALA A 121 13.10 6.27 5.19
C ALA A 121 14.41 7.03 5.50
N VAL A 122 14.31 8.20 6.12
CA VAL A 122 15.47 9.01 6.52
C VAL A 122 16.29 8.30 7.60
N SER A 123 15.67 7.73 8.64
CA SER A 123 16.40 6.93 9.63
C SER A 123 17.16 5.76 9.02
N VAL A 124 16.58 5.08 8.02
CA VAL A 124 17.26 3.99 7.30
C VAL A 124 18.43 4.51 6.47
N LEU A 125 18.28 5.68 5.86
CA LEU A 125 19.36 6.34 5.11
C LEU A 125 20.53 6.72 6.02
N HIS A 126 20.26 7.35 7.17
CA HIS A 126 21.29 7.69 8.14
C HIS A 126 21.97 6.45 8.71
N ALA A 127 21.21 5.39 9.00
CA ALA A 127 21.75 4.11 9.43
C ALA A 127 22.71 3.50 8.39
N ALA A 128 22.36 3.55 7.10
CA ALA A 128 23.21 3.07 6.01
C ALA A 128 24.50 3.88 5.82
N ARG A 129 24.59 5.04 6.48
CA ARG A 129 25.71 5.98 6.42
C ARG A 129 26.40 6.14 7.79
N GLU A 130 26.12 5.23 8.72
CA GLU A 130 26.67 5.22 10.08
C GLU A 130 26.38 6.50 10.89
N GLN A 131 25.36 7.25 10.50
CA GLN A 131 24.91 8.47 11.17
C GLN A 131 23.76 8.19 12.14
N GLN A 132 23.89 7.16 12.97
CA GLN A 132 22.90 6.83 13.99
C GLN A 132 23.12 7.63 15.29
N GLY A 133 22.09 7.70 16.13
CA GLY A 133 22.16 8.34 17.44
C GLY A 133 21.62 9.76 17.47
N GLN A 134 21.90 10.47 18.56
CA GLN A 134 21.35 11.80 18.81
C GLN A 134 21.83 12.79 17.76
N TYR A 135 20.88 13.49 17.15
CA TYR A 135 21.18 14.52 16.18
C TYR A 135 21.88 15.73 16.81
N SER A 136 22.88 16.28 16.11
CA SER A 136 23.48 17.57 16.44
C SER A 136 23.86 18.35 15.18
N GLU A 137 23.64 19.67 15.24
CA GLU A 137 24.08 20.61 14.21
C GLU A 137 25.60 20.85 14.27
N SER A 138 26.14 21.37 13.16
CA SER A 138 27.49 21.93 13.15
C SER A 138 27.58 23.19 14.00
N CYS A 139 28.76 23.49 14.52
CA CYS A 139 29.02 24.67 15.33
C CYS A 139 29.87 25.67 14.54
N GLN A 140 29.27 26.81 14.18
CA GLN A 140 29.97 27.86 13.43
C GLN A 140 31.21 28.36 14.17
N THR A 141 31.14 28.55 15.50
CA THR A 141 32.30 28.96 16.29
C THR A 141 33.44 27.94 16.26
N CYS A 142 33.15 26.64 16.15
CA CYS A 142 34.21 25.64 15.95
C CYS A 142 34.89 25.83 14.60
N TRP A 143 34.10 26.09 13.55
CA TRP A 143 34.64 26.42 12.24
C TRP A 143 35.45 27.71 12.25
N ASP A 144 34.97 28.77 12.89
CA ASP A 144 35.66 30.07 12.91
C ASP A 144 37.04 29.94 13.57
N VAL A 145 37.12 29.25 14.71
CA VAL A 145 38.39 28.94 15.39
C VAL A 145 39.32 28.15 14.48
N TYR A 146 38.80 27.14 13.78
CA TYR A 146 39.59 26.32 12.85
C TYR A 146 40.09 27.10 11.63
N HIS A 147 39.29 28.04 11.11
CA HIS A 147 39.70 28.89 9.98
C HIS A 147 40.73 29.95 10.40
N GLN A 148 40.69 30.42 11.64
CA GLN A 148 41.69 31.34 12.20
C GLN A 148 43.02 30.64 12.47
N ASP A 149 42.97 29.41 12.98
CA ASP A 149 44.15 28.58 13.20
C ASP A 149 43.84 27.10 12.94
N ALA A 150 44.30 26.59 11.80
CA ALA A 150 44.10 25.21 11.38
C ALA A 150 44.81 24.18 12.28
N SER A 151 45.73 24.62 13.16
CA SER A 151 46.34 23.78 14.19
C SER A 151 45.47 23.63 15.45
N CYS A 152 44.45 24.49 15.61
CA CYS A 152 43.53 24.47 16.73
C CYS A 152 42.36 23.50 16.47
N THR A 153 42.63 22.19 16.56
CA THR A 153 41.64 21.11 16.39
C THR A 153 40.80 20.84 17.64
N ASN A 154 40.98 21.62 18.71
CA ASN A 154 40.33 21.41 20.00
C ASN A 154 38.88 21.89 20.06
N GLY A 155 38.37 22.57 19.02
CA GLY A 155 37.01 23.12 19.01
C GLY A 155 36.87 24.43 19.78
N CYS A 156 35.65 24.98 19.80
CA CYS A 156 35.36 26.18 20.57
C CYS A 156 35.24 25.89 22.07
N PHE A 157 35.14 26.93 22.90
CA PHE A 157 34.98 26.83 24.35
C PHE A 157 33.89 25.84 24.80
N HIS A 158 32.76 25.78 24.09
CA HIS A 158 31.64 24.88 24.41
C HIS A 158 31.84 23.43 23.91
N HIS A 159 32.85 23.18 23.08
CA HIS A 159 33.10 21.90 22.42
C HIS A 159 34.57 21.47 22.56
N LEU A 160 35.18 21.79 23.71
CA LEU A 160 36.58 21.49 24.01
C LEU A 160 36.90 19.98 23.87
N GLY A 161 37.91 19.67 23.06
CA GLY A 161 38.38 18.32 22.78
C GLY A 161 37.46 17.50 21.88
N LYS A 162 36.29 18.02 21.49
CA LYS A 162 35.33 17.38 20.59
C LYS A 162 34.68 18.44 19.68
N PRO A 163 35.43 19.04 18.75
CA PRO A 163 34.89 20.04 17.84
C PRO A 163 33.69 19.50 17.07
N ARG A 164 32.70 20.38 16.83
CA ARG A 164 31.51 20.05 16.03
C ARG A 164 31.58 20.73 14.68
N PHE A 165 32.40 20.19 13.79
CA PHE A 165 32.51 20.70 12.43
C PHE A 165 31.30 20.29 11.57
N TRP A 166 30.81 19.07 11.76
CA TRP A 166 29.78 18.53 10.88
C TRP A 166 28.51 18.19 11.65
N ARG A 167 27.42 18.11 10.89
CA ARG A 167 26.17 17.52 11.37
C ARG A 167 26.36 16.03 11.57
N THR A 168 25.87 15.51 12.68
CA THR A 168 25.97 14.09 13.02
C THR A 168 24.65 13.56 13.59
N GLY A 169 24.47 12.24 13.52
CA GLY A 169 23.29 11.55 14.05
C GLY A 169 22.07 11.65 13.13
N ASP A 170 20.94 11.10 13.58
CA ASP A 170 19.73 10.97 12.76
C ASP A 170 18.83 12.19 12.93
N SER A 171 18.77 13.05 11.90
CA SER A 171 17.99 14.29 11.96
C SER A 171 16.49 14.07 12.09
N SER A 172 15.98 12.87 11.76
CA SER A 172 14.60 12.52 12.01
C SER A 172 14.25 12.47 13.50
N THR A 173 15.24 12.31 14.38
CA THR A 173 15.07 12.29 15.85
C THR A 173 15.09 13.68 16.48
N SER A 174 15.45 14.72 15.71
CA SER A 174 15.52 16.10 16.20
C SER A 174 14.16 16.63 16.68
N ASP A 175 14.18 17.49 17.69
CA ASP A 175 12.95 18.11 18.21
C ASP A 175 12.21 18.90 17.14
N VAL A 176 12.93 19.56 16.23
CA VAL A 176 12.34 20.31 15.10
C VAL A 176 11.49 19.39 14.23
N VAL A 177 12.03 18.23 13.83
CA VAL A 177 11.32 17.28 12.96
C VAL A 177 10.20 16.57 13.72
N GLN A 178 10.42 16.19 14.98
CA GLN A 178 9.40 15.55 15.81
C GLN A 178 8.23 16.50 16.10
N ASN A 179 8.50 17.78 16.35
CA ASN A 179 7.46 18.80 16.52
C ASN A 179 6.71 19.04 15.20
N THR A 180 7.40 19.13 14.07
CA THR A 180 6.74 19.23 12.75
C THR A 180 5.87 18.01 12.44
N LYS A 181 6.29 16.79 12.80
CA LYS A 181 5.46 15.59 12.69
C LYS A 181 4.20 15.69 13.56
N ARG A 182 4.35 16.11 14.83
CA ARG A 182 3.22 16.28 15.75
C ARG A 182 2.24 17.34 15.25
N SER A 183 2.73 18.48 14.77
CA SER A 183 1.91 19.54 14.17
C SER A 183 1.18 19.02 12.94
N SER A 184 1.87 18.35 12.01
CA SER A 184 1.24 17.74 10.82
C SER A 184 0.14 16.74 11.19
N ASN A 185 0.30 15.98 12.28
CA ASN A 185 -0.73 15.07 12.78
C ASN A 185 -1.91 15.84 13.38
N ARG A 186 -1.66 16.93 14.12
CA ARG A 186 -2.70 17.80 14.68
C ARG A 186 -3.50 18.50 13.58
N ASP A 187 -2.84 18.97 12.54
CA ASP A 187 -3.48 19.59 11.36
C ASP A 187 -4.30 18.58 10.56
N SER A 188 -4.07 17.28 10.79
CA SER A 188 -4.83 16.18 10.21
C SER A 188 -6.03 15.75 11.06
N ILE A 189 -6.46 16.50 12.08
CA ILE A 189 -7.64 16.15 12.90
C ILE A 189 -8.90 15.96 12.05
N CYS A 190 -9.04 16.72 10.96
CA CYS A 190 -10.15 16.58 10.02
C CYS A 190 -9.85 15.62 8.86
N TYR A 191 -8.64 15.05 8.78
CA TYR A 191 -8.32 14.07 7.76
C TYR A 191 -9.12 12.79 8.00
N GLN A 192 -9.95 12.43 7.04
CA GLN A 192 -10.63 11.15 6.99
C GLN A 192 -9.95 10.30 5.92
N SER A 193 -9.36 9.18 6.34
CA SER A 193 -8.93 8.14 5.40
C SER A 193 -10.17 7.64 4.65
N LYS A 194 -10.32 8.02 3.39
CA LYS A 194 -11.38 7.52 2.52
C LYS A 194 -10.93 6.17 1.98
N GLY A 195 -11.25 5.12 2.73
CA GLY A 195 -11.08 3.74 2.25
C GLY A 195 -12.22 3.34 1.32
N ASN A 196 -12.03 2.25 0.58
CA ASN A 196 -13.09 1.63 -0.20
C ASN A 196 -14.28 1.21 0.69
N PHE A 197 -15.47 1.14 0.14
CA PHE A 197 -16.67 0.64 0.83
C PHE A 197 -16.83 -0.86 0.57
N ALA A 198 -17.50 -1.56 1.50
CA ALA A 198 -18.02 -2.89 1.24
C ALA A 198 -19.30 -2.78 0.39
N LEU A 199 -19.56 -3.76 -0.46
CA LEU A 199 -20.85 -3.92 -1.14
C LEU A 199 -21.83 -4.63 -0.20
N MET A 200 -23.04 -4.11 -0.11
CA MET A 200 -24.17 -4.77 0.57
C MET A 200 -24.68 -5.95 -0.27
N MET A 201 -25.40 -6.89 0.36
CA MET A 201 -25.88 -8.10 -0.35
C MET A 201 -26.80 -7.79 -1.53
N ASN A 202 -27.70 -6.82 -1.37
CA ASN A 202 -28.57 -6.38 -2.46
C ASN A 202 -27.77 -5.74 -3.61
N GLU A 203 -26.68 -5.03 -3.31
CA GLU A 203 -25.79 -4.44 -4.33
C GLU A 203 -25.03 -5.55 -5.07
N LEU A 204 -24.53 -6.57 -4.37
CA LEU A 204 -23.93 -7.75 -5.01
C LEU A 204 -24.92 -8.49 -5.92
N ILE A 205 -26.18 -8.65 -5.49
CA ILE A 205 -27.23 -9.27 -6.30
C ILE A 205 -27.54 -8.41 -7.54
N ALA A 206 -27.58 -7.08 -7.40
CA ALA A 206 -27.78 -6.18 -8.54
C ALA A 206 -26.61 -6.23 -9.53
N ILE A 207 -25.36 -6.27 -9.03
CA ILE A 207 -24.15 -6.48 -9.86
C ILE A 207 -24.27 -7.80 -10.62
N ARG A 208 -24.62 -8.89 -9.93
CA ARG A 208 -24.85 -10.20 -10.56
C ARG A 208 -25.89 -10.11 -11.65
N GLN A 209 -27.06 -9.53 -11.37
CA GLN A 209 -28.14 -9.42 -12.34
C GLN A 209 -27.64 -8.72 -13.62
N ARG A 210 -26.92 -7.61 -13.47
CA ARG A 210 -26.34 -6.88 -14.61
C ARG A 210 -25.36 -7.75 -15.40
N LEU A 211 -24.36 -8.34 -14.74
CA LEU A 211 -23.33 -9.16 -15.39
C LEU A 211 -23.88 -10.42 -16.06
N VAL A 212 -24.80 -11.12 -15.40
CA VAL A 212 -25.40 -12.34 -15.96
C VAL A 212 -26.37 -12.00 -17.09
N SER A 213 -27.07 -10.86 -17.01
CA SER A 213 -28.04 -10.45 -18.05
C SER A 213 -27.41 -10.04 -19.37
N SER A 214 -26.12 -9.66 -19.40
CA SER A 214 -25.44 -9.29 -20.65
C SER A 214 -25.20 -10.50 -21.56
N GLY A 215 -25.21 -11.72 -21.00
CA GLY A 215 -24.93 -12.94 -21.74
C GLY A 215 -23.46 -13.15 -22.10
N SER A 216 -22.58 -12.18 -21.84
CA SER A 216 -21.14 -12.28 -22.15
C SER A 216 -20.42 -13.19 -21.15
N LEU A 217 -19.56 -14.07 -21.67
CA LEU A 217 -18.64 -14.90 -20.89
C LEU A 217 -17.64 -14.05 -20.12
N TYR A 218 -17.20 -12.91 -20.64
CA TYR A 218 -16.32 -11.98 -19.92
C TYR A 218 -17.03 -11.36 -18.71
N ASP A 219 -18.27 -10.90 -18.88
CA ASP A 219 -19.03 -10.36 -17.75
C ASP A 219 -19.31 -11.45 -16.71
N TYR A 220 -19.57 -12.68 -17.17
CA TYR A 220 -19.70 -13.83 -16.29
C TYR A 220 -18.38 -14.15 -15.56
N GLN A 221 -17.23 -14.04 -16.23
CA GLN A 221 -15.91 -14.16 -15.63
C GLN A 221 -15.75 -13.17 -14.48
N VAL A 222 -16.06 -11.89 -14.72
CA VAL A 222 -15.98 -10.83 -13.70
C VAL A 222 -16.88 -11.17 -12.51
N TRP A 223 -18.06 -11.74 -12.75
CA TRP A 223 -18.92 -12.22 -11.67
C TRP A 223 -18.28 -13.35 -10.84
N VAL A 224 -17.68 -14.34 -11.49
CA VAL A 224 -16.96 -15.44 -10.81
C VAL A 224 -15.78 -14.90 -10.01
N MET A 225 -15.00 -13.98 -10.57
CA MET A 225 -13.89 -13.31 -9.88
C MET A 225 -14.36 -12.63 -8.59
N ILE A 226 -15.42 -11.81 -8.66
CA ILE A 226 -15.99 -11.13 -7.48
C ILE A 226 -16.39 -12.16 -6.42
N LEU A 227 -17.12 -13.21 -6.80
CA LEU A 227 -17.55 -14.24 -5.86
C LEU A 227 -16.38 -14.95 -5.20
N ILE A 228 -15.43 -15.48 -5.97
CA ILE A 228 -14.27 -16.20 -5.41
C ILE A 228 -13.45 -15.27 -4.53
N GLY A 229 -13.24 -14.02 -4.95
CA GLY A 229 -12.54 -13.01 -4.17
C GLY A 229 -13.21 -12.71 -2.82
N VAL A 230 -14.54 -12.61 -2.81
CA VAL A 230 -15.34 -12.43 -1.57
C VAL A 230 -15.25 -13.67 -0.69
N HIS A 231 -15.48 -14.86 -1.24
CA HIS A 231 -15.57 -16.10 -0.46
C HIS A 231 -14.23 -16.61 0.05
N LEU A 232 -13.09 -16.18 -0.52
CA LEU A 232 -11.74 -16.60 -0.07
C LEU A 232 -10.89 -15.44 0.48
N PHE A 233 -11.48 -14.26 0.64
CA PHE A 233 -10.79 -13.03 1.07
C PHE A 233 -9.58 -12.66 0.19
N LEU A 234 -9.62 -12.96 -1.11
CA LEU A 234 -8.46 -12.79 -1.99
C LEU A 234 -8.08 -11.32 -2.14
N ARG A 235 -6.78 -11.09 -2.36
CA ARG A 235 -6.26 -9.83 -2.90
C ARG A 235 -6.41 -9.83 -4.42
N ALA A 236 -6.30 -8.66 -5.04
CA ALA A 236 -6.43 -8.52 -6.49
C ALA A 236 -5.46 -9.42 -7.24
N GLU A 237 -4.20 -9.42 -6.82
CA GLU A 237 -3.13 -10.19 -7.45
C GLU A 237 -3.27 -11.70 -7.21
N GLU A 238 -3.85 -12.09 -6.07
CA GLU A 238 -4.16 -13.50 -5.75
C GLU A 238 -5.32 -14.02 -6.61
N MET A 239 -6.26 -13.13 -6.95
CA MET A 239 -7.45 -13.47 -7.73
C MET A 239 -7.17 -13.48 -9.23
N GLU A 240 -6.42 -12.51 -9.75
CA GLU A 240 -6.11 -12.42 -11.18
C GLU A 240 -5.16 -13.55 -11.64
N ALA A 241 -4.24 -13.98 -10.77
CA ALA A 241 -3.24 -14.99 -11.10
C ALA A 241 -3.64 -16.42 -10.73
N LEU A 242 -4.92 -16.66 -10.38
CA LEU A 242 -5.40 -17.99 -9.98
C LEU A 242 -5.31 -18.98 -11.15
N LEU A 243 -4.75 -20.16 -10.91
CA LEU A 243 -4.58 -21.21 -11.90
C LEU A 243 -5.64 -22.31 -11.77
N MET A 244 -5.91 -23.02 -12.86
CA MET A 244 -6.72 -24.24 -12.84
C MET A 244 -6.09 -25.30 -11.94
N GLU A 245 -4.76 -25.38 -11.95
CA GLU A 245 -3.95 -26.32 -11.17
C GLU A 245 -3.90 -26.00 -9.67
N ASP A 246 -4.34 -24.79 -9.28
CA ASP A 246 -4.44 -24.42 -7.87
C ASP A 246 -5.59 -25.15 -7.15
N PHE A 247 -6.56 -25.68 -7.90
CA PHE A 247 -7.69 -26.44 -7.36
C PHE A 247 -7.28 -27.90 -7.08
N LEU A 248 -7.30 -28.27 -5.81
CA LEU A 248 -6.93 -29.60 -5.33
C LEU A 248 -8.14 -30.52 -5.38
N LEU A 249 -8.40 -31.07 -6.57
CA LEU A 249 -9.53 -31.96 -6.81
C LEU A 249 -9.51 -33.20 -5.89
N ASP A 250 -8.34 -33.70 -5.52
CA ASP A 250 -8.18 -34.83 -4.58
C ASP A 250 -8.67 -34.51 -3.15
N LEU A 251 -8.79 -33.23 -2.80
CA LEU A 251 -9.28 -32.76 -1.50
C LEU A 251 -10.72 -32.21 -1.58
N THR A 252 -11.37 -32.34 -2.73
CA THR A 252 -12.76 -31.92 -2.95
C THR A 252 -13.72 -32.89 -2.28
N ALA A 253 -14.72 -32.38 -1.57
CA ALA A 253 -15.77 -33.22 -0.99
C ALA A 253 -17.02 -33.24 -1.88
N PHE A 254 -17.71 -34.37 -1.89
CA PHE A 254 -18.95 -34.59 -2.61
C PHE A 254 -20.04 -35.02 -1.64
N ASP A 255 -21.27 -34.56 -1.89
CA ASP A 255 -22.45 -35.06 -1.19
C ASP A 255 -22.86 -36.46 -1.68
N GLU A 256 -23.88 -37.02 -1.04
CA GLU A 256 -24.46 -38.33 -1.36
C GLU A 256 -25.00 -38.42 -2.81
N LEU A 257 -25.26 -37.29 -3.45
CA LEU A 257 -25.74 -37.19 -4.83
C LEU A 257 -24.59 -36.98 -5.83
N GLY A 258 -23.33 -37.09 -5.38
CA GLY A 258 -22.14 -36.90 -6.20
C GLY A 258 -21.92 -35.44 -6.61
N ARG A 259 -22.55 -34.48 -5.93
CA ARG A 259 -22.40 -33.06 -6.23
C ARG A 259 -21.31 -32.47 -5.32
N VAL A 260 -20.50 -31.57 -5.86
CA VAL A 260 -19.40 -30.96 -5.09
C VAL A 260 -19.95 -30.10 -3.95
N ASP A 261 -19.53 -30.38 -2.73
CA ASP A 261 -19.86 -29.64 -1.50
C ASP A 261 -18.83 -28.56 -1.18
N LEU A 262 -17.55 -28.86 -1.37
CA LEU A 262 -16.46 -27.91 -1.18
C LEU A 262 -15.33 -28.17 -2.16
N LEU A 263 -14.70 -27.10 -2.61
CA LEU A 263 -13.45 -27.13 -3.37
C LEU A 263 -12.31 -26.65 -2.49
N VAL A 264 -11.15 -27.25 -2.64
CA VAL A 264 -9.92 -26.82 -1.96
C VAL A 264 -9.01 -26.14 -2.97
N VAL A 265 -8.50 -24.96 -2.63
CA VAL A 265 -7.70 -24.14 -3.54
C VAL A 265 -6.43 -23.62 -2.88
N LYS A 266 -5.32 -23.68 -3.62
CA LYS A 266 -4.04 -23.06 -3.25
C LYS A 266 -4.04 -21.59 -3.61
N VAL A 267 -3.59 -20.75 -2.68
CA VAL A 267 -3.45 -19.31 -2.89
C VAL A 267 -2.01 -18.90 -2.61
N HIS A 268 -1.37 -18.35 -3.63
CA HIS A 268 0.02 -17.90 -3.58
C HIS A 268 0.11 -16.45 -3.11
N GLY A 269 0.89 -16.18 -2.06
CA GLY A 269 1.03 -14.84 -1.51
C GLY A 269 1.95 -13.93 -2.31
N LYS A 270 1.66 -12.62 -2.30
CA LYS A 270 2.37 -11.58 -3.08
C LYS A 270 3.86 -11.35 -2.72
N SER A 271 4.23 -11.46 -1.45
CA SER A 271 5.60 -11.11 -1.02
C SER A 271 6.56 -12.27 -1.20
N GLU A 272 7.84 -12.02 -1.49
CA GLU A 272 8.91 -13.04 -1.51
C GLU A 272 8.87 -13.94 -0.27
N LYS A 273 8.63 -13.36 0.91
CA LYS A 273 8.46 -14.11 2.16
C LYS A 273 7.26 -15.07 2.12
N ALA A 274 6.16 -14.65 1.52
CA ALA A 274 4.95 -15.49 1.39
C ALA A 274 5.16 -16.58 0.33
N GLN A 275 5.84 -16.26 -0.78
CA GLN A 275 6.24 -17.26 -1.78
C GLN A 275 7.17 -18.31 -1.16
N ALA A 276 8.13 -17.88 -0.32
CA ALA A 276 9.03 -18.79 0.41
C ALA A 276 8.31 -19.65 1.46
N GLN A 277 7.18 -19.19 2.00
CA GLN A 277 6.36 -19.95 2.94
C GLN A 277 5.45 -20.98 2.26
N GLY A 278 5.36 -20.95 0.93
CA GLY A 278 4.46 -21.80 0.16
C GLY A 278 3.02 -21.27 0.10
N PRO A 279 2.18 -21.88 -0.74
CA PRO A 279 0.78 -21.49 -0.86
C PRO A 279 -0.01 -21.77 0.42
N VAL A 280 -1.02 -20.95 0.67
CA VAL A 280 -2.03 -21.22 1.69
C VAL A 280 -3.16 -22.00 1.05
N VAL A 281 -3.65 -23.02 1.74
CA VAL A 281 -4.79 -23.84 1.30
C VAL A 281 -6.06 -23.26 1.92
N LEU A 282 -7.06 -22.97 1.09
CA LEU A 282 -8.35 -22.41 1.50
C LEU A 282 -9.50 -23.28 0.97
N THR A 283 -10.65 -23.20 1.63
CA THR A 283 -11.85 -23.93 1.24
C THR A 283 -12.94 -23.02 0.66
N LEU A 284 -13.44 -23.38 -0.52
CA LEU A 284 -14.57 -22.75 -1.18
C LEU A 284 -15.82 -23.60 -1.02
N TRP A 285 -16.78 -23.11 -0.24
CA TRP A 285 -18.00 -23.85 0.08
C TRP A 285 -19.10 -23.65 -0.96
N ARG A 286 -19.84 -24.72 -1.22
CA ARG A 286 -21.11 -24.66 -1.94
C ARG A 286 -22.19 -24.03 -1.04
N LEU A 287 -23.00 -23.14 -1.63
CA LEU A 287 -24.07 -22.43 -0.93
C LEU A 287 -25.43 -22.79 -1.54
N ASP A 288 -26.08 -23.80 -0.96
CA ASP A 288 -27.40 -24.26 -1.42
C ASP A 288 -28.55 -23.35 -1.02
N SER A 289 -28.44 -22.68 0.13
CA SER A 289 -29.43 -21.70 0.58
C SER A 289 -29.45 -20.43 -0.28
N HIS A 290 -28.34 -20.12 -0.95
CA HIS A 290 -28.19 -18.91 -1.77
C HIS A 290 -27.54 -19.23 -3.12
N PRO A 291 -28.22 -19.97 -4.04
CA PRO A 291 -27.62 -20.44 -5.28
C PRO A 291 -27.06 -19.32 -6.16
N MET A 292 -27.69 -18.13 -6.12
CA MET A 292 -27.24 -16.97 -6.87
C MET A 292 -25.87 -16.45 -6.43
N LEU A 293 -25.50 -16.64 -5.16
CA LEU A 293 -24.22 -16.18 -4.58
C LEU A 293 -23.24 -17.35 -4.36
N CYS A 294 -23.57 -18.54 -4.85
CA CYS A 294 -22.78 -19.74 -4.67
C CYS A 294 -21.53 -19.70 -5.57
N PRO A 295 -20.32 -19.66 -5.00
CA PRO A 295 -19.09 -19.55 -5.78
C PRO A 295 -18.78 -20.83 -6.56
N VAL A 296 -19.04 -22.01 -5.98
CA VAL A 296 -18.83 -23.32 -6.65
C VAL A 296 -19.66 -23.43 -7.94
N ARG A 297 -20.96 -23.12 -7.86
CA ARG A 297 -21.86 -23.13 -9.04
C ARG A 297 -21.42 -22.15 -10.12
N ALA A 298 -21.04 -20.94 -9.71
CA ALA A 298 -20.63 -19.91 -10.64
C ALA A 298 -19.32 -20.30 -11.35
N LEU A 299 -18.35 -20.81 -10.59
CA LEU A 299 -17.09 -21.31 -11.13
C LEU A 299 -17.32 -22.46 -12.13
N PHE A 300 -18.12 -23.45 -11.77
CA PHE A 300 -18.34 -24.61 -12.64
C PHE A 300 -19.04 -24.23 -13.93
N LEU A 301 -20.02 -23.32 -13.89
CA LEU A 301 -20.66 -22.84 -15.10
C LEU A 301 -19.68 -22.06 -15.99
N TYR A 302 -18.79 -21.27 -15.39
CA TYR A 302 -17.77 -20.53 -16.14
C TYR A 302 -16.75 -21.47 -16.79
N VAL A 303 -16.23 -22.45 -16.06
CA VAL A 303 -15.29 -23.46 -16.60
C VAL A 303 -15.95 -24.26 -17.72
N ALA A 304 -17.18 -24.74 -17.51
CA ALA A 304 -17.92 -25.49 -18.52
C ALA A 304 -18.19 -24.67 -19.79
N ARG A 305 -18.45 -23.36 -19.66
CA ARG A 305 -18.75 -22.49 -20.81
C ARG A 305 -17.48 -21.98 -21.50
N SER A 306 -16.41 -21.73 -20.76
CA SER A 306 -15.13 -21.24 -21.32
C SER A 306 -14.29 -22.35 -21.96
N GLY A 307 -14.44 -23.60 -21.51
CA GLY A 307 -13.64 -24.73 -21.98
C GLY A 307 -12.19 -24.72 -21.46
N ILE A 308 -11.85 -23.81 -20.55
CA ILE A 308 -10.49 -23.70 -19.99
C ILE A 308 -10.25 -24.88 -19.05
N THR A 309 -9.20 -25.67 -19.33
CA THR A 309 -8.85 -26.83 -18.50
C THR A 309 -7.47 -26.73 -17.86
N LYS A 310 -6.61 -25.82 -18.34
CA LYS A 310 -5.22 -25.66 -17.91
C LYS A 310 -4.80 -24.18 -17.89
N GLY A 311 -3.83 -23.84 -17.05
CA GLY A 311 -3.26 -22.49 -16.96
C GLY A 311 -4.13 -21.53 -16.13
N TYR A 312 -4.15 -20.25 -16.49
CA TYR A 312 -4.91 -19.24 -15.76
C TYR A 312 -6.41 -19.49 -15.81
N LEU A 313 -7.10 -19.19 -14.70
CA LEU A 313 -8.56 -19.28 -14.64
C LEU A 313 -9.25 -18.08 -15.31
N PHE A 314 -8.64 -16.88 -15.26
CA PHE A 314 -9.30 -15.64 -15.70
C PHE A 314 -8.46 -14.88 -16.72
N GLY A 315 -9.01 -14.64 -17.91
CA GLY A 315 -8.28 -14.06 -19.04
C GLY A 315 -8.63 -12.60 -19.35
N PRO A 316 -7.79 -11.90 -20.14
CA PRO A 316 -8.11 -10.57 -20.66
C PRO A 316 -9.36 -10.60 -21.53
N LYS A 317 -10.11 -9.48 -21.56
CA LYS A 317 -11.33 -9.34 -22.37
C LYS A 317 -11.16 -9.77 -23.83
N SER A 318 -10.05 -9.38 -24.45
CA SER A 318 -9.74 -9.71 -25.85
C SER A 318 -9.58 -11.22 -26.11
N VAL A 319 -9.28 -12.02 -25.09
CA VAL A 319 -9.20 -13.48 -25.21
C VAL A 319 -10.58 -14.08 -24.96
N ILE A 320 -11.25 -13.66 -23.89
CA ILE A 320 -12.53 -14.25 -23.48
C ILE A 320 -13.66 -13.93 -24.46
N ASP A 321 -13.71 -12.72 -25.00
CA ASP A 321 -14.70 -12.36 -26.01
C ASP A 321 -14.55 -13.21 -27.28
N ARG A 322 -13.33 -13.68 -27.61
CA ARG A 322 -13.11 -14.58 -28.76
C ARG A 322 -13.70 -15.97 -28.52
N LEU A 323 -13.62 -16.49 -27.29
CA LEU A 323 -14.23 -17.77 -26.90
C LEU A 323 -15.76 -17.73 -27.01
N ASP A 324 -16.36 -16.56 -26.79
CA ASP A 324 -17.80 -16.36 -26.96
C ASP A 324 -18.23 -16.32 -28.44
N MET A 325 -17.36 -15.86 -29.34
CA MET A 325 -17.66 -15.72 -30.77
C MET A 325 -17.36 -16.99 -31.56
N GLU A 326 -16.26 -17.67 -31.24
CA GLU A 326 -15.83 -18.91 -31.87
C GLU A 326 -15.67 -19.97 -30.79
N PRO A 327 -16.44 -21.08 -30.82
CA PRO A 327 -16.30 -22.18 -29.88
C PRO A 327 -15.01 -22.97 -30.18
N VAL A 328 -13.87 -22.33 -29.94
CA VAL A 328 -12.57 -22.95 -29.91
C VAL A 328 -12.35 -23.43 -28.48
N SER A 329 -12.15 -24.73 -28.29
CA SER A 329 -11.67 -25.24 -27.00
C SER A 329 -10.30 -24.63 -26.75
N LEU A 330 -10.21 -23.73 -25.77
CA LEU A 330 -8.94 -23.23 -25.30
C LEU A 330 -8.49 -24.13 -24.16
N ASP A 331 -7.77 -25.18 -24.49
CA ASP A 331 -7.32 -26.15 -23.49
C ASP A 331 -6.44 -25.46 -22.42
N GLU A 332 -5.60 -24.49 -22.80
CA GLU A 332 -4.70 -23.76 -21.90
C GLU A 332 -4.79 -22.24 -22.08
N LEU A 333 -5.07 -21.52 -20.98
CA LEU A 333 -5.04 -20.06 -20.94
C LEU A 333 -3.69 -19.57 -20.38
N THR A 334 -2.89 -18.93 -21.22
CA THR A 334 -1.51 -18.54 -20.87
C THR A 334 -1.37 -17.10 -20.37
N THR A 335 -2.41 -16.28 -20.47
CA THR A 335 -2.40 -14.89 -20.02
C THR A 335 -3.60 -14.62 -19.13
N HIS A 336 -3.35 -13.92 -18.02
CA HIS A 336 -4.40 -13.53 -17.10
C HIS A 336 -4.89 -12.10 -17.32
N ILE A 337 -6.10 -11.80 -16.84
CA ILE A 337 -6.62 -10.44 -16.76
C ILE A 337 -5.69 -9.54 -15.94
N SER A 338 -5.50 -8.29 -16.36
CA SER A 338 -4.67 -7.33 -15.61
C SER A 338 -5.44 -6.65 -14.47
N TYR A 339 -4.71 -6.24 -13.43
CA TYR A 339 -5.24 -5.45 -12.32
C TYR A 339 -6.03 -4.23 -12.79
N ASP A 340 -5.46 -3.45 -13.72
CA ASP A 340 -6.06 -2.20 -14.21
C ASP A 340 -7.35 -2.47 -14.99
N GLU A 341 -7.37 -3.53 -15.80
CA GLU A 341 -8.56 -3.96 -16.53
C GLU A 341 -9.68 -4.36 -15.57
N PHE A 342 -9.40 -5.28 -14.65
CA PHE A 342 -10.38 -5.73 -13.66
C PHE A 342 -10.87 -4.56 -12.79
N ASN A 343 -9.97 -3.74 -12.26
CA ASN A 343 -10.33 -2.63 -11.38
C ASN A 343 -11.16 -1.55 -12.10
N SER A 344 -10.88 -1.30 -13.38
CA SER A 344 -11.66 -0.38 -14.21
C SER A 344 -13.10 -0.87 -14.39
N VAL A 345 -13.27 -2.14 -14.80
CA VAL A 345 -14.59 -2.75 -14.99
C VAL A 345 -15.35 -2.83 -13.67
N PHE A 346 -14.69 -3.29 -12.59
CA PHE A 346 -15.27 -3.39 -11.26
C PHE A 346 -15.76 -2.03 -10.73
N PHE A 347 -14.97 -0.96 -10.92
CA PHE A 347 -15.39 0.38 -10.55
C PHE A 347 -16.65 0.82 -11.31
N GLN A 348 -16.69 0.62 -12.63
CA GLN A 348 -17.85 0.98 -13.45
C GLN A 348 -19.11 0.23 -13.02
N LEU A 349 -18.99 -1.05 -12.68
CA LEU A 349 -20.08 -1.87 -12.16
C LEU A 349 -20.62 -1.33 -10.83
N CYS A 350 -19.73 -1.07 -9.87
CA CYS A 350 -20.11 -0.53 -8.57
C CYS A 350 -20.82 0.82 -8.73
N ASN A 351 -20.24 1.75 -9.49
CA ASN A 351 -20.85 3.05 -9.75
C ASN A 351 -22.26 2.90 -10.33
N SER A 352 -22.43 1.99 -11.29
CA SER A 352 -23.73 1.78 -11.95
C SER A 352 -24.84 1.23 -11.03
N VAL A 353 -24.47 0.56 -9.94
CA VAL A 353 -25.41 -0.03 -8.98
C VAL A 353 -25.64 0.89 -7.78
N THR A 354 -24.60 1.58 -7.32
CA THR A 354 -24.66 2.43 -6.13
C THR A 354 -25.00 3.89 -6.46
N GLY A 355 -24.89 4.30 -7.73
CA GLY A 355 -25.04 5.69 -8.17
C GLY A 355 -23.95 6.63 -7.63
N ASP A 356 -22.78 6.09 -7.29
CA ASP A 356 -21.72 6.85 -6.63
C ASP A 356 -20.49 6.96 -7.53
N GLU A 357 -20.29 8.16 -8.05
CA GLU A 357 -19.27 8.48 -9.05
C GLU A 357 -17.85 8.60 -8.45
N ASN A 358 -17.69 8.51 -7.13
CA ASN A 358 -16.39 8.67 -6.51
C ASN A 358 -15.49 7.44 -6.71
N ARG A 359 -14.55 7.55 -7.66
CA ARG A 359 -13.51 6.54 -7.96
C ARG A 359 -12.70 6.03 -6.77
N ASN A 360 -12.62 6.78 -5.68
CA ASN A 360 -11.88 6.34 -4.49
C ASN A 360 -12.70 5.45 -3.54
N ARG A 361 -14.00 5.25 -3.79
CA ARG A 361 -14.87 4.44 -2.93
C ARG A 361 -14.93 2.98 -3.35
N TYR A 362 -14.72 2.65 -4.61
CA TYR A 362 -14.82 1.28 -5.12
C TYR A 362 -13.57 0.91 -5.90
N GLY A 363 -13.10 -0.31 -5.65
CA GLY A 363 -11.86 -0.84 -6.21
C GLY A 363 -11.58 -2.20 -5.58
N THR A 364 -10.45 -2.82 -5.89
CA THR A 364 -10.16 -4.20 -5.47
C THR A 364 -10.24 -4.45 -3.95
N HIS A 365 -9.98 -3.45 -3.11
CA HIS A 365 -10.18 -3.55 -1.66
C HIS A 365 -11.65 -3.67 -1.22
N THR A 366 -12.61 -3.23 -2.05
CA THR A 366 -14.04 -3.44 -1.82
C THR A 366 -14.34 -4.92 -1.65
N ILE A 367 -13.80 -5.80 -2.51
CA ILE A 367 -14.05 -7.25 -2.48
C ILE A 367 -13.74 -7.83 -1.10
N ARG A 368 -12.57 -7.49 -0.56
CA ARG A 368 -12.14 -7.98 0.75
C ARG A 368 -12.92 -7.36 1.91
N LYS A 369 -13.37 -6.10 1.79
CA LYS A 369 -14.30 -5.50 2.76
C LYS A 369 -15.68 -6.16 2.70
N THR A 370 -16.16 -6.47 1.50
CA THR A 370 -17.37 -7.24 1.27
C THR A 370 -17.26 -8.64 1.87
N ALA A 371 -16.11 -9.30 1.76
CA ALA A 371 -15.84 -10.59 2.42
C ALA A 371 -16.03 -10.52 3.95
N TYR A 372 -15.49 -9.48 4.60
CA TYR A 372 -15.73 -9.24 6.02
C TYR A 372 -17.20 -9.00 6.34
N LEU A 373 -17.89 -8.19 5.53
CA LEU A 373 -19.33 -7.98 5.67
C LEU A 373 -20.09 -9.30 5.59
N TYR A 374 -19.79 -10.11 4.57
CA TYR A 374 -20.38 -11.43 4.34
C TYR A 374 -20.20 -12.36 5.54
N ALA A 375 -18.96 -12.47 6.02
CA ALA A 375 -18.65 -13.37 7.11
C ALA A 375 -19.29 -12.94 8.43
N ILE A 376 -19.27 -11.65 8.75
CA ILE A 376 -19.85 -11.12 9.99
C ILE A 376 -21.38 -11.23 9.96
N TRP A 377 -22.01 -10.92 8.83
CA TRP A 377 -23.46 -11.01 8.69
C TRP A 377 -23.93 -12.47 8.69
N GLY A 378 -23.13 -13.37 8.14
CA GLY A 378 -23.33 -14.82 8.16
C GLY A 378 -23.00 -15.51 9.49
N GLY A 379 -22.64 -14.76 10.54
CA GLY A 379 -22.43 -15.29 11.89
C GLY A 379 -21.02 -15.82 12.18
N GLY A 380 -20.02 -15.49 11.36
CA GLY A 380 -18.64 -15.92 11.54
C GLY A 380 -17.97 -15.31 12.77
N ASP A 381 -17.09 -16.11 13.40
CA ASP A 381 -16.23 -15.65 14.49
C ASP A 381 -15.07 -14.79 13.97
N LEU A 382 -14.75 -13.70 14.69
CA LEU A 382 -13.75 -12.74 14.24
C LEU A 382 -12.34 -13.36 14.14
N ASP A 383 -11.97 -14.30 15.00
CA ASP A 383 -10.64 -14.92 14.90
C ASP A 383 -10.56 -15.84 13.68
N HIS A 384 -11.59 -16.65 13.41
CA HIS A 384 -11.65 -17.44 12.18
C HIS A 384 -11.68 -16.56 10.92
N ILE A 385 -12.42 -15.45 10.93
CA ILE A 385 -12.44 -14.47 9.83
C ILE A 385 -11.05 -13.86 9.64
N ARG A 386 -10.36 -13.50 10.72
CA ARG A 386 -8.99 -12.96 10.67
C ARG A 386 -8.03 -13.98 10.05
N GLN A 387 -8.15 -15.25 10.43
CA GLN A 387 -7.35 -16.35 9.90
C GLN A 387 -7.61 -16.56 8.40
N GLY A 388 -8.88 -16.68 7.99
CA GLY A 388 -9.27 -16.80 6.58
C GLY A 388 -8.84 -15.59 5.75
N ALA A 389 -8.93 -14.38 6.30
CA ALA A 389 -8.40 -13.17 5.69
C ALA A 389 -6.86 -13.08 5.76
N ARG A 390 -6.16 -13.99 6.41
CA ARG A 390 -4.69 -14.02 6.50
C ARG A 390 -4.13 -12.72 7.12
N HIS A 391 -4.82 -12.16 8.12
CA HIS A 391 -4.35 -11.00 8.87
C HIS A 391 -3.47 -11.42 10.05
N LYS A 392 -2.23 -10.91 10.08
CA LYS A 392 -1.23 -11.23 11.12
C LYS A 392 -1.65 -10.78 12.52
N THR A 393 -2.35 -9.65 12.61
CA THR A 393 -2.71 -9.04 13.89
C THR A 393 -4.20 -8.76 13.96
N MET A 394 -4.75 -8.85 15.17
CA MET A 394 -6.16 -8.53 15.42
C MET A 394 -6.46 -7.05 15.11
N LYS A 395 -5.50 -6.14 15.36
CA LYS A 395 -5.62 -4.71 15.05
C LYS A 395 -5.97 -4.47 13.57
N ASN A 396 -5.37 -5.23 12.65
CA ASN A 396 -5.65 -5.07 11.23
C ASN A 396 -7.05 -5.59 10.86
N ALA A 397 -7.47 -6.73 11.43
CA ALA A 397 -8.82 -7.27 11.21
C ALA A 397 -9.92 -6.38 11.81
N GLN A 398 -9.66 -5.75 12.96
CA GLN A 398 -10.61 -4.84 13.61
C GLN A 398 -11.02 -3.66 12.73
N LEU A 399 -10.14 -3.17 11.85
CA LEU A 399 -10.47 -2.10 10.91
C LEU A 399 -11.59 -2.50 9.95
N TYR A 400 -11.56 -3.74 9.46
CA TYR A 400 -12.60 -4.28 8.56
C TYR A 400 -13.86 -4.69 9.35
N TYR A 401 -13.66 -5.26 10.55
CA TYR A 401 -14.76 -5.72 11.40
C TYR A 401 -15.69 -4.58 11.84
N ARG A 402 -15.13 -3.45 12.28
CA ARG A 402 -15.92 -2.33 12.84
C ARG A 402 -16.96 -1.80 11.85
N ASP A 403 -16.56 -1.58 10.59
CA ASP A 403 -17.45 -1.09 9.54
C ASP A 403 -18.60 -2.08 9.29
N SER A 404 -18.27 -3.36 9.09
CA SER A 404 -19.25 -4.42 8.83
C SER A 404 -20.21 -4.67 10.00
N ALA A 405 -19.71 -4.64 11.24
CA ALA A 405 -20.52 -4.80 12.45
C ALA A 405 -21.47 -3.62 12.66
N ALA A 406 -21.03 -2.39 12.38
CA ALA A 406 -21.87 -1.21 12.44
C ALA A 406 -23.01 -1.27 11.41
N LEU A 407 -22.73 -1.73 10.19
CA LEU A 407 -23.74 -1.96 9.15
C LEU A 407 -24.74 -3.04 9.58
N LEU A 408 -24.29 -4.15 10.17
CA LEU A 408 -25.17 -5.20 10.70
C LEU A 408 -26.10 -4.66 11.80
N ALA A 409 -25.55 -3.92 12.75
CA ALA A 409 -26.32 -3.33 13.85
C ALA A 409 -27.36 -2.33 13.32
N ARG A 410 -27.02 -1.54 12.30
CA ARG A 410 -27.98 -0.66 11.62
C ARG A 410 -29.09 -1.48 10.95
N ALA A 411 -28.74 -2.48 10.16
CA ALA A 411 -29.70 -3.32 9.43
C ALA A 411 -30.68 -4.03 10.39
N LYS A 412 -30.19 -4.56 11.52
CA LYS A 412 -31.02 -5.15 12.58
C LYS A 412 -32.00 -4.15 13.19
N ARG A 413 -31.53 -2.94 13.53
CA ARG A 413 -32.37 -1.88 14.09
C ARG A 413 -33.48 -1.44 13.14
N THR A 414 -33.21 -1.42 11.84
CA THR A 414 -34.19 -0.98 10.83
C THR A 414 -35.06 -2.11 10.28
N GLY A 415 -34.90 -3.36 10.76
CA GLY A 415 -35.60 -4.52 10.19
C GLY A 415 -35.34 -4.70 8.69
N SER A 416 -34.12 -4.41 8.23
CA SER A 416 -33.81 -4.40 6.79
C SER A 416 -33.96 -5.79 6.18
N HIS A 417 -34.67 -5.87 5.05
CA HIS A 417 -34.80 -7.10 4.26
C HIS A 417 -33.44 -7.63 3.77
N VAL A 418 -32.39 -6.79 3.73
CA VAL A 418 -31.04 -7.21 3.32
C VAL A 418 -30.46 -8.26 4.27
N LEU A 419 -30.96 -8.36 5.51
CA LEU A 419 -30.53 -9.39 6.45
C LEU A 419 -30.85 -10.81 5.98
N SER A 420 -31.95 -11.02 5.25
CA SER A 420 -32.31 -12.35 4.74
C SER A 420 -31.51 -12.76 3.50
N LEU A 421 -30.69 -11.85 2.96
CA LEU A 421 -29.85 -12.09 1.78
C LEU A 421 -28.44 -12.54 2.14
N ALA A 422 -28.06 -12.48 3.42
CA ALA A 422 -26.75 -12.92 3.89
C ALA A 422 -26.79 -14.43 4.17
N PRO A 423 -25.99 -15.25 3.48
CA PRO A 423 -25.92 -16.67 3.81
C PRO A 423 -25.14 -16.88 5.10
N THR A 424 -25.30 -18.07 5.66
CA THR A 424 -24.43 -18.60 6.71
C THR A 424 -22.99 -18.62 6.23
N TRP A 425 -22.09 -18.13 7.07
CA TRP A 425 -20.66 -18.17 6.80
C TRP A 425 -20.04 -19.47 7.30
N HIS A 426 -19.11 -20.00 6.51
CA HIS A 426 -18.36 -21.20 6.84
C HIS A 426 -16.86 -20.86 6.96
N PRO A 427 -16.12 -21.48 7.91
CA PRO A 427 -14.67 -21.33 8.00
C PRO A 427 -13.96 -21.73 6.71
N ILE A 428 -12.91 -20.98 6.34
CA ILE A 428 -12.22 -21.06 5.03
C ILE A 428 -10.77 -21.45 5.21
#